data_AF-D4JV99-F1
#
_entry.id   AF-D4JV99-F1
#
_cell.length_a   1.000
_cell.length_b   1.000
_cell.length_c   1.000
_cell.angle_alpha   90.00
_cell.angle_beta   90.00
_cell.angle_gamma   90.00
#
_symmetry.space_group_name_H-M   'P 1'
#
loop_
_entity.id
_entity.type
_entity.pdbx_description
1 polymer ?
#
loop_
_entity_poly.entity_id
_entity_poly.type
_entity_poly.pdbx_seq_one_letter_code
_entity_poly.pdbx_strand_id
1 'polypeptide(L)'
;MKLKYDEADMHAQLVKVLYPDETAMFPVYCVYNDKSFMGSAMEYGYLAVTDKGRLLMIRYDFIGDGNCGSCPLTAIKRLKIKKLLIGQYKLEFTLITDGKDFRTTVQVAPKMAFGAFPHQYANLNMLLDALRPYID
;
A
#
# COMPACT_ATOMS: atom_id res chain seq x y z
N MET A 1 -24.64 -5.53 4.29
CA MET A 1 -23.31 -6.03 4.68
C MET A 1 -22.36 -4.84 4.65
N LYS A 2 -21.92 -4.33 5.81
CA LYS A 2 -20.89 -3.28 5.85
C LYS A 2 -19.57 -3.97 5.49
N LEU A 3 -18.84 -3.43 4.52
CA LEU A 3 -17.50 -3.95 4.24
C LEU A 3 -16.65 -3.75 5.50
N LYS A 4 -15.80 -4.74 5.83
CA LYS A 4 -14.90 -4.68 6.99
C LYS A 4 -13.91 -3.50 6.87
N TYR A 5 -13.68 -3.04 5.65
CA TYR A 5 -12.72 -1.99 5.28
C TYR A 5 -13.45 -0.95 4.40
N ASP A 6 -13.35 0.33 4.78
CA ASP A 6 -13.90 1.48 4.07
C ASP A 6 -12.95 2.70 4.19
N GLU A 7 -13.28 3.83 3.56
CA GLU A 7 -12.42 5.04 3.62
C GLU A 7 -12.25 5.60 5.04
N ALA A 8 -13.23 5.42 5.93
CA ALA A 8 -13.12 5.89 7.31
C ALA A 8 -12.11 5.05 8.10
N ASP A 9 -12.14 3.73 7.94
CA ASP A 9 -11.11 2.85 8.48
C ASP A 9 -9.73 3.14 7.89
N MET A 10 -9.63 3.32 6.57
CA MET A 10 -8.39 3.74 5.91
C MET A 10 -7.79 5.00 6.53
N HIS A 11 -8.61 6.05 6.68
CA HIS A 11 -8.16 7.29 7.32
C HIS A 11 -7.72 7.05 8.76
N ALA A 12 -8.51 6.30 9.54
CA ALA A 12 -8.22 6.01 10.94
C ALA A 12 -6.90 5.23 11.13
N GLN A 13 -6.56 4.30 10.24
CA GLN A 13 -5.28 3.60 10.32
C GLN A 13 -4.10 4.47 9.88
N LEU A 14 -4.27 5.26 8.82
CA LEU A 14 -3.19 6.13 8.33
C LEU A 14 -2.81 7.17 9.37
N VAL A 15 -3.78 7.78 10.06
CA VAL A 15 -3.52 8.78 11.11
C VAL A 15 -2.67 8.23 12.26
N LYS A 16 -2.72 6.92 12.55
CA LYS A 16 -1.91 6.31 13.61
C LYS A 16 -0.41 6.28 13.31
N VAL A 17 -0.02 6.40 12.04
CA VAL A 17 1.38 6.28 11.60
C VAL A 17 1.98 7.59 11.10
N LEU A 18 1.16 8.64 10.99
CA LEU A 18 1.59 9.97 10.57
C LEU A 18 2.25 10.71 11.73
N TYR A 19 3.26 11.52 11.40
CA TYR A 19 3.70 12.59 12.31
C TYR A 19 2.67 13.73 12.36
N PRO A 20 2.65 14.55 13.42
CA PRO A 20 1.67 15.62 13.59
C PRO A 20 1.57 16.64 12.43
N ASP A 21 2.64 16.84 11.67
CA ASP A 21 2.73 17.75 10.52
C ASP A 21 2.79 17.03 9.17
N GLU A 22 2.46 15.74 9.13
CA GLU A 22 2.53 14.87 7.95
C GLU A 22 1.11 14.53 7.47
N THR A 23 0.90 14.55 6.16
CA THR A 23 -0.37 14.21 5.52
C THR A 23 -0.20 12.99 4.63
N ALA A 24 -1.08 11.99 4.80
CA ALA A 24 -1.17 10.88 3.86
C ALA A 24 -1.76 11.35 2.52
N MET A 25 -1.08 11.01 1.44
CA MET A 25 -1.41 11.33 0.06
C MET A 25 -1.68 10.05 -0.74
N PHE A 26 -2.72 10.12 -1.56
CA PHE A 26 -3.10 9.06 -2.51
C PHE A 26 -3.29 7.67 -1.88
N PRO A 27 -4.05 7.55 -0.79
CA PRO A 27 -4.22 6.27 -0.13
C PRO A 27 -5.06 5.32 -0.99
N VAL A 28 -4.63 4.07 -1.05
CA VAL A 28 -5.31 3.00 -1.80
C VAL A 28 -5.49 1.76 -0.95
N TYR A 29 -6.61 1.08 -1.15
CA TYR A 29 -6.82 -0.27 -0.63
C TYR A 29 -6.03 -1.28 -1.45
N CYS A 30 -5.33 -2.20 -0.79
CA CYS A 30 -4.47 -3.15 -1.46
C CYS A 30 -4.42 -4.53 -0.78
N VAL A 31 -3.85 -5.50 -1.50
CA VAL A 31 -3.54 -6.84 -1.00
C VAL A 31 -2.03 -7.03 -1.01
N TYR A 32 -1.46 -7.36 0.14
CA TYR A 32 -0.08 -7.80 0.27
C TYR A 32 -0.02 -9.29 -0.05
N ASN A 33 0.83 -9.64 -1.02
CA ASN A 33 0.99 -11.00 -1.53
C ASN A 33 2.45 -11.40 -1.48
N ASP A 34 2.99 -11.42 -0.26
CA ASP A 34 4.34 -11.88 -0.02
C ASP A 34 4.37 -13.40 -0.13
N LYS A 35 5.25 -13.94 -0.97
CA LYS A 35 5.43 -15.39 -1.09
C LYS A 35 6.13 -15.91 0.16
N SER A 36 5.38 -16.43 1.12
CA SER A 36 5.92 -17.29 2.17
C SER A 36 6.05 -18.73 1.66
N PHE A 37 7.10 -19.44 2.09
CA PHE A 37 7.36 -20.85 1.78
C PHE A 37 6.31 -21.81 2.38
N MET A 38 5.40 -21.33 3.25
CA MET A 38 4.38 -22.13 3.95
C MET A 38 2.93 -21.65 3.71
N GLY A 39 2.67 -21.09 2.54
CA GLY A 39 1.32 -20.66 2.12
C GLY A 39 1.19 -19.14 2.04
N SER A 40 0.42 -18.67 1.05
CA SER A 40 0.12 -17.25 0.85
C SER A 40 -0.96 -16.82 1.82
N ALA A 41 -0.57 -16.23 2.95
CA ALA A 41 -1.48 -15.38 3.70
C ALA A 41 -1.70 -14.11 2.87
N MET A 42 -2.83 -14.02 2.18
CA MET A 42 -3.24 -12.77 1.56
C MET A 42 -3.61 -11.81 2.69
N GLU A 43 -2.81 -10.77 2.88
CA GLU A 43 -3.07 -9.73 3.87
C GLU A 43 -3.67 -8.53 3.15
N TYR A 44 -4.76 -7.99 3.70
CA TYR A 44 -5.38 -6.77 3.18
C TYR A 44 -4.82 -5.56 3.90
N GLY A 45 -4.92 -4.39 3.29
CA GLY A 45 -4.57 -3.17 3.99
C GLY A 45 -4.51 -1.96 3.07
N TYR A 46 -3.66 -1.01 3.44
CA TYR A 46 -3.57 0.29 2.79
C TYR A 46 -2.13 0.62 2.41
N LEU A 47 -2.00 1.29 1.28
CA LEU A 47 -0.75 1.84 0.78
C LEU A 47 -0.97 3.34 0.53
N ALA A 48 -0.06 4.18 0.99
CA ALA A 48 -0.09 5.61 0.73
C ALA A 48 1.34 6.15 0.68
N VAL A 49 1.49 7.35 0.12
CA VAL A 49 2.70 8.16 0.32
C VAL A 49 2.37 9.34 1.21
N THR A 50 3.36 10.13 1.62
CA THR A 50 3.13 11.36 2.38
C THR A 50 3.75 12.57 1.71
N ASP A 51 3.27 13.76 2.08
CA ASP A 51 3.84 15.05 1.68
C ASP A 51 5.28 15.24 2.17
N LYS A 52 5.73 14.42 3.14
CA LYS A 52 7.11 14.38 3.66
C LYS A 52 7.98 13.30 3.01
N GLY A 53 7.50 12.67 1.94
CA GLY A 53 8.28 11.69 1.18
C GLY A 53 8.47 10.37 1.90
N ARG A 54 7.46 9.89 2.63
CA ARG A 54 7.42 8.54 3.20
C ARG A 54 6.44 7.64 2.45
N LEU A 55 6.71 6.35 2.47
CA LEU A 55 5.82 5.27 2.10
C LEU A 55 5.15 4.74 3.37
N LEU A 56 3.82 4.65 3.37
CA LEU A 56 3.03 4.07 4.46
C LEU A 56 2.46 2.73 4.00
N MET A 57 2.68 1.68 4.78
CA MET A 57 2.25 0.31 4.50
C MET A 57 1.49 -0.24 5.70
N ILE A 58 0.16 -0.18 5.65
CA ILE A 58 -0.71 -0.75 6.68
C ILE A 58 -1.10 -2.16 6.25
N ARG A 59 -0.79 -3.17 7.08
CA ARG A 59 -1.06 -4.59 6.80
C ARG A 59 -1.93 -5.18 7.90
N TYR A 60 -3.13 -5.66 7.56
CA TYR A 60 -3.96 -6.39 8.51
C TYR A 60 -3.47 -7.83 8.64
N ASP A 61 -3.17 -8.24 9.87
CA ASP A 61 -3.00 -9.66 10.17
C ASP A 61 -4.35 -10.41 10.16
N PHE A 62 -4.32 -11.72 10.36
CA PHE A 62 -5.52 -12.57 10.38
C PHE A 62 -6.51 -12.21 11.49
N ILE A 63 -6.07 -11.53 12.56
CA ILE A 63 -6.88 -11.11 13.71
C ILE A 63 -7.49 -9.72 13.46
N GLY A 64 -6.97 -8.99 12.46
CA GLY A 64 -7.39 -7.64 12.11
C GLY A 64 -6.62 -6.55 12.86
N ASP A 65 -5.59 -6.93 13.61
CA ASP A 65 -4.63 -5.97 14.16
C ASP A 65 -3.65 -5.58 13.04
N GLY A 66 -3.60 -4.29 12.76
CA GLY A 66 -2.79 -3.75 11.67
C GLY A 66 -1.32 -3.69 12.08
N ASN A 67 -0.45 -4.52 11.50
CA ASN A 67 0.98 -4.25 11.49
C ASN A 67 1.22 -3.03 10.59
N CYS A 68 1.66 -1.95 11.22
CA CYS A 68 1.82 -0.65 10.62
C CYS A 68 3.31 -0.40 10.33
N GLY A 69 3.68 -0.31 9.06
CA GLY A 69 5.04 0.00 8.61
C GLY A 69 5.10 1.36 7.92
N SER A 70 6.21 2.08 8.10
CA SER A 70 6.54 3.24 7.28
C SER A 70 8.04 3.28 7.00
N CYS A 71 8.42 3.83 5.86
CA CYS A 71 9.81 4.11 5.54
C CYS A 71 9.92 5.36 4.65
N PRO A 72 11.07 6.03 4.61
CA PRO A 72 11.32 7.06 3.60
C PRO A 72 11.19 6.48 2.19
N LEU A 73 10.68 7.25 1.22
CA LEU A 73 10.65 6.82 -0.18
C LEU A 73 12.05 6.54 -0.74
N THR A 74 13.08 7.21 -0.20
CA THR A 74 14.48 6.94 -0.51
C THR A 74 14.95 5.54 -0.09
N ALA A 75 14.20 4.84 0.76
CA ALA A 75 14.46 3.44 1.08
C ALA A 75 14.07 2.49 -0.06
N ILE A 76 13.31 2.95 -1.06
CA ILE A 76 12.97 2.13 -2.23
C ILE A 76 14.21 2.00 -3.12
N LYS A 77 14.88 0.85 -3.04
CA LYS A 77 16.00 0.51 -3.95
C LYS A 77 15.51 0.15 -5.35
N ARG A 78 14.33 -0.46 -5.45
CA ARG A 78 13.75 -0.90 -6.73
C ARG A 78 12.25 -1.04 -6.61
N LEU A 79 11.51 -0.52 -7.59
CA LEU A 79 10.09 -0.79 -7.77
C LEU A 79 9.85 -1.36 -9.16
N LYS A 80 9.16 -2.51 -9.25
CA LYS A 80 8.61 -3.00 -10.51
C LYS A 80 7.10 -2.88 -10.49
N ILE A 81 6.54 -2.34 -11.56
CA ILE A 81 5.09 -2.22 -11.73
C ILE A 81 4.64 -3.08 -12.90
N LYS A 82 3.73 -4.00 -12.65
CA LYS A 82 3.13 -4.88 -13.66
C LYS A 82 1.63 -4.67 -13.69
N LYS A 83 1.08 -4.39 -14.87
CA LYS A 83 -0.37 -4.41 -15.08
C LYS A 83 -0.82 -5.85 -15.31
N LEU A 84 -1.74 -6.32 -14.48
CA LEU A 84 -2.36 -7.64 -14.58
C LEU A 84 -3.64 -7.59 -15.43
N LEU A 85 -4.21 -8.76 -15.69
CA LEU A 85 -5.50 -8.89 -16.37
C LEU A 85 -6.59 -8.11 -15.60
N ILE A 86 -7.53 -7.51 -16.32
CA ILE A 86 -8.65 -6.71 -15.74
C ILE A 86 -8.16 -5.40 -15.07
N GLY A 87 -6.94 -4.97 -15.37
CA GLY A 87 -6.44 -3.63 -14.99
C GLY A 87 -5.96 -3.50 -13.55
N GLN A 88 -5.84 -4.61 -12.81
CA GLN A 88 -5.12 -4.63 -11.53
C GLN A 88 -3.65 -4.31 -11.73
N TYR A 89 -3.00 -3.75 -10.72
CA TYR A 89 -1.58 -3.45 -10.71
C TYR A 89 -0.88 -4.30 -9.64
N LYS A 90 0.28 -4.83 -9.98
CA LYS A 90 1.19 -5.51 -9.07
C LYS A 90 2.46 -4.69 -8.93
N LEU A 91 2.73 -4.23 -7.72
CA LEU A 91 3.86 -3.41 -7.33
C LEU A 91 4.81 -4.31 -6.53
N GLU A 92 6.02 -4.57 -7.04
CA GLU A 92 7.04 -5.38 -6.38
C GLU A 92 8.13 -4.43 -5.86
N PHE A 93 8.13 -4.18 -4.55
CA PHE A 93 9.10 -3.31 -3.88
C PHE A 93 10.31 -4.11 -3.40
N THR A 94 11.50 -3.55 -3.61
CA THR A 94 12.71 -3.85 -2.84
C THR A 94 13.09 -2.62 -2.04
N LEU A 95 12.98 -2.72 -0.72
CA LEU A 95 13.30 -1.67 0.24
C LEU A 95 14.62 -1.99 0.93
N ILE A 96 15.35 -0.98 1.40
CA ILE A 96 16.46 -1.14 2.33
C ILE A 96 16.03 -0.76 3.74
N THR A 97 16.22 -1.68 4.67
CA THR A 97 15.91 -1.52 6.10
C THR A 97 17.05 -2.14 6.89
N ASP A 98 17.68 -1.35 7.78
CA ASP A 98 18.82 -1.77 8.60
C ASP A 98 19.94 -2.46 7.80
N GLY A 99 20.23 -1.92 6.60
CA GLY A 99 21.26 -2.45 5.71
C GLY A 99 20.90 -3.76 4.99
N LYS A 100 19.67 -4.25 5.14
CA LYS A 100 19.17 -5.47 4.48
C LYS A 100 18.07 -5.15 3.48
N ASP A 101 18.02 -5.94 2.42
CA ASP A 101 16.95 -5.89 1.43
C ASP A 101 15.69 -6.54 2.01
N PHE A 102 14.61 -5.76 2.11
CA PHE A 102 13.27 -6.24 2.38
C PHE A 102 12.46 -6.21 1.08
N ARG A 103 11.78 -7.32 0.75
CA ARG A 103 10.97 -7.41 -0.46
C ARG A 103 9.52 -7.62 -0.10
N THR A 104 8.65 -6.85 -0.73
CA THR A 104 7.20 -7.01 -0.57
C THR A 104 6.48 -6.79 -1.88
N THR A 105 5.36 -7.49 -2.05
CA THR A 105 4.52 -7.40 -3.23
C THR A 105 3.15 -6.90 -2.84
N VAL A 106 2.72 -5.81 -3.48
CA VAL A 106 1.40 -5.21 -3.30
C VAL A 106 0.59 -5.37 -4.58
N GLN A 107 -0.65 -5.81 -4.47
CA GLN A 107 -1.62 -5.84 -5.56
C GLN A 107 -2.73 -4.82 -5.28
N VAL A 108 -3.02 -3.97 -6.27
CA VAL A 108 -4.02 -2.91 -6.16
C VAL A 108 -4.99 -3.03 -7.32
N ALA A 109 -6.28 -3.11 -7.00
CA ALA A 109 -7.34 -3.02 -8.00
C ALA A 109 -7.74 -1.54 -8.20
N PRO A 110 -7.93 -1.09 -9.46
CA PRO A 110 -8.33 0.29 -9.76
C PRO A 110 -9.76 0.61 -9.31
N LYS A 111 -10.63 -0.41 -9.22
CA LYS A 111 -12.02 -0.29 -8.78
C LYS A 111 -12.34 -1.42 -7.81
N MET A 112 -13.01 -1.06 -6.73
CA MET A 112 -13.49 -2.01 -5.73
C MET A 112 -14.97 -2.32 -5.98
N ALA A 113 -15.35 -3.57 -5.74
CA ALA A 113 -16.76 -3.95 -5.79
C ALA A 113 -17.55 -3.16 -4.73
N PHE A 114 -18.81 -2.85 -5.04
CA PHE A 114 -19.74 -2.19 -4.12
C PHE A 114 -19.35 -0.76 -3.68
N GLY A 115 -18.46 -0.07 -4.39
CA GLY A 115 -18.22 1.38 -4.21
C GLY A 115 -17.55 1.79 -2.90
N ALA A 116 -16.89 0.86 -2.21
CA ALA A 116 -16.29 1.07 -0.89
C ALA A 116 -15.20 2.16 -0.81
N PHE A 117 -14.55 2.42 -1.94
CA PHE A 117 -13.44 3.36 -2.09
C PHE A 117 -13.69 4.21 -3.34
N PRO A 118 -14.54 5.24 -3.28
CA PRO A 118 -14.88 6.09 -4.42
C PRO A 118 -13.66 6.72 -5.09
N HIS A 119 -12.60 7.01 -4.33
CA HIS A 119 -11.39 7.65 -4.84
C HIS A 119 -10.28 6.68 -5.25
N GLN A 120 -10.49 5.37 -5.15
CA GLN A 120 -9.47 4.33 -5.40
C GLN A 120 -8.76 4.51 -6.76
N TYR A 121 -9.51 4.75 -7.83
CA TYR A 121 -8.94 4.87 -9.17
C TYR A 121 -8.03 6.09 -9.31
N ALA A 122 -8.51 7.25 -8.83
CA ALA A 122 -7.76 8.50 -8.89
C ALA A 122 -6.51 8.43 -8.00
N ASN A 123 -6.67 7.94 -6.77
CA ASN A 123 -5.56 7.75 -5.83
C ASN A 123 -4.53 6.78 -6.38
N LEU A 124 -4.93 5.67 -7.01
CA LEU A 124 -3.99 4.74 -7.62
C LEU A 124 -3.15 5.41 -8.70
N ASN A 125 -3.75 6.18 -9.61
CA ASN A 125 -2.98 6.86 -10.66
C ASN A 125 -1.97 7.86 -10.06
N MET A 126 -2.42 8.68 -9.10
CA MET A 126 -1.55 9.65 -8.43
C MET A 126 -0.44 8.97 -7.62
N LEU A 127 -0.72 7.83 -6.98
CA LEU A 127 0.26 7.02 -6.28
C LEU A 127 1.31 6.45 -7.24
N LEU A 128 0.88 5.91 -8.38
CA LEU A 128 1.80 5.40 -9.40
C LEU A 128 2.70 6.51 -9.95
N ASP A 129 2.15 7.71 -10.16
CA ASP A 129 2.92 8.88 -10.58
C ASP A 129 3.94 9.32 -9.50
N ALA A 130 3.55 9.34 -8.23
CA ALA A 130 4.44 9.65 -7.11
C ALA A 130 5.58 8.63 -6.96
N LEU A 131 5.32 7.37 -7.29
CA LEU A 131 6.29 6.28 -7.21
C LEU A 131 7.15 6.13 -8.48
N ARG A 132 6.82 6.85 -9.56
CA ARG A 132 7.52 6.78 -10.85
C ARG A 132 9.04 6.95 -10.77
N PRO A 133 9.60 7.84 -9.93
CA PRO A 133 11.05 8.01 -9.81
C PRO A 133 11.81 6.76 -9.33
N TYR A 134 11.11 5.80 -8.71
CA TYR A 134 11.70 4.59 -8.14
C TYR A 134 11.52 3.35 -9.02
N ILE A 135 10.87 3.51 -10.17
CA ILE A 135 10.66 2.42 -11.12
C ILE A 135 11.98 2.09 -11.81
N ASP A 136 12.29 0.81 -11.84
CA ASP A 136 13.41 0.24 -12.60
C ASP A 136 12.96 -0.32 -13.96
#